data_AF-A0A2D7S263-F1
#
_entry.id   AF-A0A2D7S263-F1
#
_cell.length_a   1.000
_cell.length_b   1.000
_cell.length_c   1.000
_cell.angle_alpha   90.00
_cell.angle_beta   90.00
_cell.angle_gamma   90.00
#
_symmetry.space_group_name_H-M   'P 1'
#
loop_
_entity.id
_entity.type
_entity.pdbx_description
1 polymer ?
#
loop_
_entity_poly.entity_id
_entity_poly.type
_entity_poly.pdbx_seq_one_letter_code
_entity_poly.pdbx_strand_id
1 'polypeptide(L)'
;MQSKQLLSRALKKEFLSVKEGQFLFENTATADLMYFANELRKMQLPNNIVTWQIDRNVNTTKIRNQLYKRRKMPKMVEQVINY
;
A
#
# COMPACT_ATOMS: atom_id res chain seq x y z
N MET A 1 7.22 -0.77 26.95
CA MET A 1 5.99 -0.31 26.26
C MET A 1 4.96 -1.43 26.32
N GLN A 2 3.66 -1.11 26.32
CA GLN A 2 2.60 -2.14 26.27
C GLN A 2 1.79 -2.01 24.99
N SER A 3 1.70 -3.09 24.22
CA SER A 3 1.02 -3.10 22.91
C SER A 3 -0.44 -2.66 23.01
N LYS A 4 -1.18 -3.14 24.03
CA LYS A 4 -2.59 -2.75 24.25
C LYS A 4 -2.77 -1.24 24.44
N GLN A 5 -1.86 -0.59 25.17
CA GLN A 5 -1.94 0.86 25.40
C GLN A 5 -1.68 1.64 24.10
N LEU A 6 -0.67 1.25 23.33
CA LEU A 6 -0.35 1.88 22.04
C LEU A 6 -1.47 1.67 21.02
N LEU A 7 -2.08 0.48 20.97
CA LEU A 7 -3.23 0.18 20.12
C LEU A 7 -4.47 1.01 20.51
N SER A 8 -4.71 1.23 21.81
CA SER A 8 -5.80 2.10 22.26
C SER A 8 -5.61 3.56 21.83
N ARG A 9 -4.37 4.05 21.83
CA ARG A 9 -4.02 5.38 21.33
C ARG A 9 -4.16 5.47 19.82
N ALA A 10 -3.73 4.44 19.10
CA ALA A 10 -3.91 4.34 17.66
C ALA A 10 -5.40 4.40 17.26
N LEU A 11 -6.30 3.71 17.98
CA LEU A 11 -7.76 3.79 17.74
C LEU A 11 -8.31 5.20 17.94
N LYS A 12 -7.73 5.99 18.85
CA LYS A 12 -8.08 7.39 19.06
C LYS A 12 -7.48 8.32 18.00
N LYS A 13 -6.80 7.77 16.99
CA LYS A 13 -6.05 8.49 15.94
C LYS A 13 -4.96 9.39 16.52
N GLU A 14 -4.43 9.04 17.68
CA GLU A 14 -3.25 9.69 18.24
C GLU A 14 -2.01 9.28 17.46
N PHE A 15 -1.07 10.21 17.32
CA PHE A 15 0.20 9.94 16.66
C PHE A 15 1.03 8.93 17.46
N LEU A 16 1.56 7.92 16.77
CA LEU A 16 2.59 7.02 17.29
C LEU A 16 3.93 7.37 16.65
N SER A 17 4.97 7.47 17.47
CA SER A 17 6.35 7.64 17.00
C SER A 17 6.84 6.41 16.23
N VAL A 18 7.91 6.58 15.45
CA VAL A 18 8.54 5.48 14.69
C VAL A 18 8.93 4.31 15.59
N LYS A 19 9.47 4.59 16.78
CA LYS A 19 9.84 3.55 17.77
C LYS A 19 8.62 2.80 18.30
N GLU A 20 7.51 3.51 18.52
CA GLU A 20 6.24 2.91 18.93
C GLU A 20 5.65 2.02 17.84
N GLY A 21 5.69 2.46 16.58
CA GLY A 21 5.27 1.67 15.43
C GLY A 21 6.10 0.40 15.25
N GLN A 22 7.43 0.52 15.33
CA GLN A 22 8.33 -0.63 15.22
C GLN A 22 8.12 -1.63 16.37
N PHE A 23 7.96 -1.16 17.60
CA PHE A 23 7.65 -2.02 18.74
C PHE A 23 6.36 -2.83 18.50
N LEU A 24 5.30 -2.20 17.99
CA LEU A 24 4.05 -2.89 17.67
C LEU A 24 4.25 -3.96 16.59
N PHE A 25 5.01 -3.65 15.54
CA PHE A 25 5.31 -4.58 14.45
C PHE A 25 6.04 -5.84 14.94
N GLU A 26 7.01 -5.68 15.84
CA GLU A 26 7.83 -6.79 16.32
C GLU A 26 7.18 -7.60 17.45
N ASN A 27 6.32 -6.98 18.26
CA ASN A 27 5.84 -7.56 19.53
C ASN A 27 4.33 -7.83 19.59
N THR A 28 3.57 -7.56 18.52
CA THR A 28 2.11 -7.75 18.50
C THR A 28 1.73 -8.85 17.51
N ALA A 29 0.78 -9.70 17.88
CA ALA A 29 0.26 -10.71 16.97
C ALA A 29 -0.34 -10.05 15.71
N THR A 30 -0.07 -10.64 14.54
CA THR A 30 -0.57 -10.11 13.26
C THR A 30 -2.10 -10.00 13.24
N ALA A 31 -2.81 -10.94 13.86
CA ALA A 31 -4.27 -10.92 13.95
C ALA A 31 -4.80 -9.68 14.67
N ASP A 32 -4.16 -9.28 15.77
CA ASP A 32 -4.52 -8.06 16.50
C ASP A 32 -4.26 -6.83 15.63
N LEU A 33 -3.07 -6.73 15.01
CA LEU A 33 -2.74 -5.60 14.12
C LEU A 33 -3.77 -5.46 12.98
N MET A 34 -4.18 -6.58 12.36
CA MET A 34 -5.20 -6.58 11.31
C MET A 34 -6.58 -6.16 11.83
N TYR A 35 -6.97 -6.61 13.03
CA TYR A 35 -8.24 -6.22 13.65
C TYR A 35 -8.29 -4.71 13.86
N PHE A 36 -7.27 -4.15 14.53
CA PHE A 36 -7.21 -2.71 14.82
C PHE A 36 -7.14 -1.87 13.53
N ALA A 37 -6.41 -2.31 12.51
CA ALA A 37 -6.37 -1.64 11.21
C ALA A 37 -7.74 -1.64 10.51
N ASN A 38 -8.50 -2.73 10.59
CA ASN A 38 -9.85 -2.79 10.03
C ASN A 38 -10.84 -1.89 10.78
N GLU A 39 -10.73 -1.80 12.12
CA GLU A 39 -11.54 -0.85 12.90
C GLU A 39 -11.24 0.59 12.49
N LEU A 40 -9.97 0.95 12.30
CA LEU A 40 -9.57 2.26 11.78
C LEU A 40 -10.13 2.51 10.37
N ARG A 41 -10.07 1.51 9.48
CA ARG A 41 -10.66 1.57 8.13
C ARG A 41 -12.16 1.85 8.21
N LYS A 42 -12.91 1.12 9.05
CA LYS A 42 -14.36 1.32 9.24
C LYS A 42 -14.71 2.72 9.75
N MET A 43 -13.88 3.30 10.61
CA MET A 43 -14.08 4.68 11.08
C MET A 43 -13.99 5.71 9.93
N GLN A 44 -13.22 5.43 8.88
CA GLN A 44 -13.07 6.33 7.73
C GLN A 44 -14.01 5.97 6.57
N LEU A 45 -14.26 4.68 6.36
CA LEU A 45 -15.15 4.12 5.35
C LEU A 45 -16.07 3.08 6.00
N PRO A 46 -17.24 3.49 6.53
CA PRO A 46 -18.11 2.61 7.34
C PRO A 46 -18.74 1.46 6.55
N ASN A 47 -18.83 1.61 5.22
CA ASN A 47 -19.36 0.56 4.37
C ASN A 47 -18.36 -0.60 4.21
N ASN A 48 -18.88 -1.73 3.72
CA ASN A 48 -18.10 -2.93 3.42
C ASN A 48 -17.85 -3.06 1.91
N ILE A 49 -17.76 -1.94 1.20
CA ILE A 49 -17.54 -1.94 -0.25
C ILE A 49 -16.02 -1.96 -0.50
N VAL A 50 -15.57 -2.95 -1.25
CA VAL A 50 -14.20 -3.00 -1.77
C VAL A 50 -14.20 -2.36 -3.16
N THR A 51 -13.51 -1.24 -3.29
CA THR A 51 -13.33 -0.54 -4.57
C THR A 51 -12.13 -1.11 -5.33
N TRP A 52 -12.24 -1.15 -6.65
CA TRP A 52 -11.17 -1.60 -7.54
C TRP A 52 -10.64 -0.40 -8.32
N GLN A 53 -9.31 -0.26 -8.40
CA GLN A 53 -8.68 0.70 -9.30
C GLN A 53 -8.14 -0.06 -10.51
N ILE A 54 -8.66 0.24 -11.69
CA ILE A 54 -8.09 -0.25 -12.95
C ILE A 54 -7.05 0.76 -13.39
N ASP A 55 -5.81 0.55 -13.00
CA ASP A 55 -4.69 1.37 -13.42
C ASP A 55 -4.11 0.83 -14.74
N ARG A 56 -4.13 1.66 -15.79
CA ARG A 56 -3.38 1.36 -17.02
C ARG A 56 -1.99 1.97 -16.88
N ASN A 57 -1.13 1.35 -16.08
CA ASN A 57 0.25 1.79 -15.94
C ASN A 57 1.04 1.48 -17.23
N VAL A 58 1.13 2.45 -18.14
CA VAL A 58 1.95 2.36 -19.34
C VAL A 58 3.37 2.81 -19.02
N ASN A 59 4.22 1.88 -18.61
CA ASN A 59 5.64 2.14 -18.40
C ASN A 59 6.39 2.16 -19.75
N THR A 60 6.49 3.32 -20.40
CA THR A 60 7.35 3.47 -21.59
C THR A 60 8.81 3.58 -21.15
N THR A 61 9.45 2.44 -20.91
CA THR A 61 10.89 2.25 -20.67
C THR A 61 11.61 3.38 -19.92
N LYS A 62 11.82 3.20 -18.61
CA LYS A 62 12.94 3.85 -17.92
C LYS A 62 14.20 3.09 -18.31
N ILE A 63 14.83 3.45 -19.43
CA ILE A 63 16.16 2.92 -19.68
C ILE A 63 17.04 3.47 -18.54
N ARG A 64 17.63 2.56 -17.74
CA ARG A 64 18.61 2.88 -16.71
C ARG A 64 19.97 2.86 -17.40
N ASN A 65 20.80 3.90 -17.27
CA ASN A 65 22.15 3.96 -17.85
C ASN A 65 23.09 2.92 -17.22
N GLN A 66 22.92 1.67 -17.60
CA GLN A 66 24.03 0.74 -17.83
C GLN A 66 24.16 0.60 -19.35
N LEU A 67 25.05 1.43 -19.92
CA LEU A 67 25.62 1.35 -21.28
C LEU A 67 24.61 1.28 -22.44
N TYR A 68 24.19 2.46 -22.92
CA TYR A 68 23.34 2.59 -24.11
C TYR A 68 24.15 2.38 -25.40
N LYS A 69 23.98 1.22 -26.04
CA LYS A 69 24.17 1.11 -27.50
C LYS A 69 22.85 1.51 -28.17
N ARG A 70 22.92 2.38 -29.19
CA ARG A 70 21.78 2.96 -29.94
C ARG A 70 20.69 1.91 -30.22
N ARG A 71 19.52 2.03 -29.60
CA ARG A 71 18.32 1.24 -29.94
C ARG A 71 17.37 2.11 -30.76
N LYS A 72 16.89 1.60 -31.90
CA LYS A 72 15.76 2.19 -32.63
C LYS A 72 14.46 1.92 -31.87
N MET A 73 13.59 2.92 -31.80
CA MET A 73 12.23 2.79 -31.26
C MET A 73 11.45 1.68 -32.01
N PRO A 74 10.79 0.75 -31.31
CA PRO A 74 9.83 -0.14 -31.97
C PRO A 74 8.60 0.66 -32.45
N LYS A 75 8.00 0.23 -33.57
CA LYS A 75 6.73 0.78 -34.04
C LYS A 75 5.63 0.40 -33.04
N MET A 76 4.81 1.38 -32.65
CA MET A 76 3.60 1.11 -31.87
C MET A 76 2.64 0.29 -32.73
N VAL A 77 2.12 -0.80 -32.16
CA VAL A 77 1.05 -1.61 -32.74
C VAL A 77 -0.15 -1.48 -31.82
N GLU A 78 -1.26 -1.00 -32.36
CA GLU A 78 -2.53 -0.94 -31.64
C GLU A 78 -3.16 -2.34 -31.66
N GLN A 79 -3.45 -2.87 -30.47
CA GLN A 79 -4.07 -4.18 -30.32
C GLN A 79 -5.50 -3.98 -29.83
N VAL A 80 -6.46 -4.18 -30.73
CA VAL A 80 -7.90 -4.12 -30.41
C VAL A 80 -8.29 -5.44 -29.74
N ILE A 81 -8.76 -5.37 -28.49
CA ILE A 81 -9.28 -6.53 -27.76
C ILE A 81 -10.80 -6.53 -27.93
N ASN A 82 -11.33 -7.53 -28.62
CA ASN A 82 -12.76 -7.77 -28.73
C ASN A 82 -13.17 -8.79 -27.65
N TYR A 83 -14.22 -8.48 -26.89
CA TYR A 83 -14.85 -9.39 -25.94
C TYR A 83 -15.86 -10.32 -26.62
#